data_AF-A0A4Y9L3P3-F1
#
_entry.id   AF-A0A4Y9L3P3-F1
#
_cell.length_a   1.000
_cell.length_b   1.000
_cell.length_c   1.000
_cell.angle_alpha   90.00
_cell.angle_beta   90.00
_cell.angle_gamma   90.00
#
_symmetry.space_group_name_H-M   'P 1'
#
loop_
_entity.id
_entity.type
_entity.pdbx_description
1 polymer ?
#
loop_
_entity_poly.entity_id
_entity_poly.type
_entity_poly.pdbx_seq_one_letter_code
_entity_poly.pdbx_strand_id
1 'polypeptide(L)'
;MLHRQRHGSAWCATPAATALRPYVRAARSFISLNRADPYVSHALTALGVLMASAGPAEIASRLRGLPAERRARIAVARLREAGIHPERLLAITIAVHSLIEEAPQVVHRIREWRIVAIAKGCHRLASVYRPWTFIGADGRVRRAAVQAYPRSAGRVLRYLGEMIERESQWVIEKHLAAVLAHKVARYGAHPATTNPLKFATPGGHHAHP
;
A
#
# COMPACT_ATOMS: atom_id res chain seq x y z
N MET A 1 -14.59 15.30 -4.95
CA MET A 1 -14.07 14.39 -6.01
C MET A 1 -12.58 13.99 -5.86
N LEU A 2 -11.66 14.92 -5.57
CA LEU A 2 -10.21 14.63 -5.48
C LEU A 2 -9.80 13.64 -4.37
N HIS A 3 -10.48 13.66 -3.21
CA HIS A 3 -10.13 12.77 -2.09
C HIS A 3 -10.32 11.28 -2.44
N ARG A 4 -11.45 10.93 -3.06
CA ARG A 4 -11.74 9.55 -3.54
C ARG A 4 -10.76 9.09 -4.61
N GLN A 5 -10.41 9.94 -5.57
CA GLN A 5 -9.41 9.59 -6.59
C GLN A 5 -8.03 9.31 -5.98
N ARG A 6 -7.72 9.94 -4.85
CA ARG A 6 -6.44 9.81 -4.16
C ARG A 6 -6.42 8.64 -3.19
N HIS A 7 -7.50 8.38 -2.47
CA HIS A 7 -7.50 7.44 -1.35
C HIS A 7 -8.40 6.23 -1.54
N GLY A 8 -9.19 6.20 -2.61
CA GLY A 8 -10.19 5.16 -2.84
C GLY A 8 -11.40 5.27 -1.88
N SER A 9 -11.42 6.25 -0.98
CA SER A 9 -12.55 6.57 -0.10
C SER A 9 -12.85 8.07 -0.16
N ALA A 10 -14.11 8.45 0.07
CA ALA A 10 -14.50 9.85 0.17
C ALA A 10 -14.08 10.52 1.49
N TRP A 11 -13.88 9.73 2.54
CA TRP A 11 -13.64 10.22 3.91
C TRP A 11 -12.40 9.62 4.59
N CYS A 12 -11.89 8.50 4.09
CA CYS A 12 -10.78 7.79 4.71
C CYS A 12 -9.49 7.96 3.91
N ALA A 13 -8.49 8.60 4.52
CA ALA A 13 -7.16 8.66 3.96
C ALA A 13 -6.50 7.27 3.94
N THR A 14 -5.47 7.10 3.12
CA THR A 14 -4.64 5.89 3.17
C THR A 14 -3.77 5.92 4.42
N PRO A 15 -3.55 4.79 5.09
CA PRO A 15 -2.90 4.76 6.40
C PRO A 15 -1.49 5.34 6.32
N ALA A 16 -1.13 6.10 7.37
CA ALA A 16 0.23 6.59 7.56
C ALA A 16 1.20 5.40 7.71
N ALA A 17 2.46 5.59 7.31
CA ALA A 17 3.47 4.53 7.41
C ALA A 17 3.70 4.08 8.87
N THR A 18 3.59 5.00 9.82
CA THR A 18 3.70 4.73 11.26
C THR A 18 2.59 3.81 11.77
N ALA A 19 1.33 4.08 11.37
CA ALA A 19 0.19 3.25 11.73
C ALA A 19 0.26 1.84 11.14
N LEU A 20 0.76 1.71 9.90
CA LEU A 20 0.88 0.42 9.22
C LEU A 20 2.12 -0.40 9.65
N ARG A 21 3.10 0.22 10.31
CA ARG A 21 4.41 -0.40 10.63
C ARG A 21 4.30 -1.66 11.49
N PRO A 22 3.48 -1.73 12.56
CA PRO A 22 3.35 -2.94 13.37
C PRO A 22 2.83 -4.12 12.56
N TYR A 23 1.80 -3.90 11.73
CA TYR A 23 1.23 -4.89 10.84
C TYR A 23 2.24 -5.41 9.82
N VAL A 24 2.98 -4.51 9.16
CA VAL A 24 4.01 -4.90 8.19
C VAL A 24 5.13 -5.71 8.86
N ARG A 25 5.50 -5.38 10.09
CA ARG A 25 6.52 -6.15 10.84
C ARG A 25 6.01 -7.54 11.20
N ALA A 26 4.77 -7.65 11.68
CA ALA A 26 4.14 -8.92 11.99
C ALA A 26 4.01 -9.80 10.74
N ALA A 27 3.52 -9.24 9.62
CA ALA A 27 3.41 -9.95 8.35
C ALA A 27 4.76 -10.43 7.83
N ARG A 28 5.82 -9.60 7.92
CA ARG A 28 7.18 -10.04 7.55
C ARG A 28 7.69 -11.19 8.41
N SER A 29 7.46 -11.11 9.72
CA SER A 29 7.85 -12.18 10.65
C SER A 29 7.12 -13.48 10.30
N PHE A 30 5.81 -13.39 10.07
CA PHE A 30 5.00 -14.53 9.66
C PHE A 30 5.49 -15.15 8.33
N ILE A 31 5.68 -14.34 7.29
CA ILE A 31 6.18 -14.80 5.98
C ILE A 31 7.54 -15.48 6.12
N SER A 32 8.45 -14.91 6.93
CA SER A 32 9.79 -15.47 7.14
C SER A 32 9.76 -16.84 7.82
N LEU A 33 8.88 -17.03 8.80
CA LEU A 33 8.74 -18.29 9.53
C LEU A 33 7.98 -19.35 8.74
N ASN A 34 7.09 -18.92 7.83
CA ASN A 34 6.20 -19.81 7.08
C ASN A 34 6.54 -19.82 5.59
N ARG A 35 7.81 -19.63 5.20
CA ARG A 35 8.20 -19.64 3.78
C ARG A 35 7.89 -20.98 3.07
N ALA A 36 7.90 -22.08 3.81
CA ALA A 36 7.57 -23.41 3.29
C ALA A 36 6.06 -23.68 3.21
N ASP A 37 5.21 -22.81 3.77
CA ASP A 37 3.76 -22.94 3.61
C ASP A 37 3.37 -22.81 2.12
N PRO A 38 2.54 -23.72 1.58
CA PRO A 38 2.20 -23.71 0.15
C PRO A 38 1.59 -22.40 -0.34
N TYR A 39 0.75 -21.75 0.48
CA TYR A 39 0.11 -20.50 0.09
C TYR A 39 1.11 -19.35 0.09
N VAL A 40 1.96 -19.27 1.11
CA VAL A 40 3.03 -18.26 1.19
C VAL A 40 4.01 -18.42 0.04
N SER A 41 4.51 -19.64 -0.20
CA SER A 41 5.44 -19.94 -1.29
C SER A 41 4.86 -19.62 -2.67
N HIS A 42 3.59 -19.98 -2.89
CA HIS A 42 2.88 -19.65 -4.13
C HIS A 42 2.78 -18.14 -4.33
N ALA A 43 2.34 -17.37 -3.31
CA ALA A 43 2.20 -15.92 -3.43
C ALA A 43 3.55 -15.22 -3.69
N LEU A 44 4.62 -15.66 -3.02
CA LEU A 44 5.97 -15.13 -3.27
C LEU A 44 6.44 -15.41 -4.69
N THR A 45 6.19 -16.62 -5.20
CA THR A 45 6.51 -17.00 -6.58
C THR A 45 5.71 -16.18 -7.58
N ALA A 46 4.39 -16.07 -7.40
CA ALA A 46 3.50 -15.31 -8.28
C ALA A 46 3.86 -13.82 -8.32
N LEU A 47 4.13 -13.21 -7.16
CA LEU A 47 4.62 -11.83 -7.08
C LEU A 47 6.01 -11.68 -7.73
N GLY A 48 6.90 -12.66 -7.57
CA GLY A 48 8.18 -12.70 -8.27
C GLY A 48 8.02 -12.71 -9.80
N VAL A 49 7.13 -13.54 -10.32
CA VAL A 49 6.79 -13.61 -11.75
C VAL A 49 6.17 -12.30 -12.23
N LEU A 50 5.24 -11.71 -11.47
CA LEU A 50 4.66 -10.39 -11.77
C LEU A 50 5.76 -9.32 -11.91
N MET A 51 6.74 -9.33 -11.01
CA MET A 51 7.86 -8.39 -11.04
C MET A 51 8.82 -8.66 -12.19
N ALA A 52 9.14 -9.92 -12.48
CA ALA A 52 10.02 -10.31 -13.56
C ALA A 52 9.43 -9.96 -14.95
N SER A 53 8.13 -10.19 -15.12
CA SER A 53 7.38 -9.98 -16.38
C SER A 53 6.87 -8.56 -16.60
N ALA A 54 7.13 -7.62 -15.67
CA ALA A 54 6.62 -6.24 -15.73
C ALA A 54 7.19 -5.37 -16.89
N GLY A 55 8.17 -5.89 -17.63
CA GLY A 55 8.88 -5.16 -18.69
C GLY A 55 9.96 -4.21 -18.13
N PRO A 56 10.45 -3.26 -18.94
CA PRO A 56 11.43 -2.26 -18.50
C PRO A 56 10.79 -1.19 -17.62
N ALA A 57 11.54 -0.65 -16.65
CA ALA A 57 11.14 0.62 -16.06
C ALA A 57 11.41 1.77 -17.04
N GLU A 58 10.57 2.79 -16.99
CA GLU A 58 10.69 3.98 -17.83
C GLU A 58 10.78 5.24 -16.98
N ILE A 59 11.32 6.32 -17.54
CA ILE A 59 11.37 7.65 -16.92
C ILE A 59 10.02 8.38 -17.05
N ALA A 60 9.80 9.40 -16.21
CA ALA A 60 8.51 10.08 -16.09
C ALA A 60 8.01 10.69 -17.42
N SER A 61 8.91 11.27 -18.21
CA SER A 61 8.59 11.91 -19.50
C SER A 61 7.98 10.93 -20.50
N ARG A 62 8.44 9.67 -20.51
CA ARG A 62 7.95 8.60 -21.39
C ARG A 62 6.63 7.96 -20.92
N LEU A 63 6.11 8.35 -19.76
CA LEU A 63 4.81 7.85 -19.26
C LEU A 63 3.61 8.59 -19.84
N ARG A 64 3.82 9.78 -20.43
CA ARG A 64 2.73 10.61 -20.96
C ARG A 64 2.08 9.88 -22.15
N GLY A 65 0.75 9.83 -22.17
CA GLY A 65 -0.01 9.14 -23.21
C GLY A 65 -0.18 7.62 -23.01
N LEU A 66 0.55 7.00 -22.08
CA LEU A 66 0.39 5.56 -21.83
C LEU A 66 -0.90 5.21 -21.07
N PRO A 67 -1.54 4.07 -21.40
CA PRO A 67 -2.67 3.54 -20.63
C PRO A 67 -2.32 3.37 -19.14
N ALA A 68 -3.33 3.50 -18.27
CA ALA A 68 -3.13 3.41 -16.82
C ALA A 68 -2.56 2.06 -16.38
N GLU A 69 -3.01 0.97 -16.99
CA GLU A 69 -2.52 -0.38 -16.74
C GLU A 69 -1.04 -0.53 -17.11
N ARG A 70 -0.63 -0.01 -18.29
CA ARG A 70 0.78 -0.02 -18.71
C ARG A 70 1.66 0.78 -17.74
N ARG A 71 1.18 1.93 -17.27
CA ARG A 71 1.88 2.72 -16.25
C ARG A 71 1.98 1.99 -14.90
N ALA A 72 0.98 1.19 -14.54
CA ALA A 72 1.02 0.36 -13.35
C ALA A 72 2.07 -0.77 -13.48
N ARG A 73 2.17 -1.43 -14.64
CA ARG A 73 3.25 -2.39 -14.93
C ARG A 73 4.64 -1.75 -14.83
N ILE A 74 4.82 -0.54 -15.37
CA ILE A 74 6.09 0.20 -15.22
C ILE A 74 6.39 0.50 -13.74
N ALA A 75 5.37 0.79 -12.91
CA ALA A 75 5.58 0.95 -11.47
C ALA A 75 6.03 -0.35 -10.79
N VAL A 76 5.56 -1.51 -11.23
CA VAL A 76 6.07 -2.82 -10.79
C VAL A 76 7.52 -3.02 -11.23
N ALA A 77 7.86 -2.72 -12.49
CA ALA A 77 9.24 -2.81 -12.98
C ALA A 77 10.21 -1.94 -12.17
N ARG A 78 9.77 -0.74 -11.74
CA ARG A 78 10.56 0.13 -10.85
C ARG A 78 10.77 -0.45 -9.46
N LEU A 79 9.79 -1.18 -8.91
CA LEU A 79 9.97 -1.88 -7.64
C LEU A 79 11.07 -2.94 -7.76
N ARG A 80 11.09 -3.67 -8.87
CA ARG A 80 12.17 -4.63 -9.18
C ARG A 80 13.52 -3.93 -9.29
N GLU A 81 13.64 -2.87 -10.08
CA GLU A 81 14.90 -2.13 -10.23
C GLU A 81 15.40 -1.47 -8.94
N ALA A 82 14.48 -1.09 -8.05
CA ALA A 82 14.80 -0.61 -6.71
C ALA A 82 15.20 -1.74 -5.72
N GLY A 83 15.34 -2.99 -6.19
CA GLY A 83 15.73 -4.14 -5.35
C GLY A 83 14.67 -4.56 -4.34
N ILE A 84 13.39 -4.22 -4.57
CA ILE A 84 12.31 -4.61 -3.67
C ILE A 84 11.97 -6.09 -3.90
N HIS A 85 11.99 -6.87 -2.83
CA HIS A 85 11.66 -8.30 -2.90
C HIS A 85 10.14 -8.57 -2.77
N PRO A 86 9.62 -9.69 -3.33
CA PRO A 86 8.21 -10.07 -3.25
C PRO A 86 7.63 -10.11 -1.83
N GLU A 87 8.42 -10.54 -0.84
CA GLU A 87 8.03 -10.59 0.57
C GLU A 87 7.60 -9.23 1.10
N ARG A 88 8.22 -8.16 0.59
CA ARG A 88 7.90 -6.80 1.01
C ARG A 88 6.55 -6.36 0.46
N LEU A 89 6.20 -6.76 -0.76
CA LEU A 89 4.89 -6.50 -1.35
C LEU A 89 3.82 -7.31 -0.61
N LEU A 90 4.04 -8.62 -0.43
CA LEU A 90 3.12 -9.50 0.28
C LEU A 90 2.86 -9.00 1.71
N ALA A 91 3.91 -8.60 2.45
CA ALA A 91 3.76 -8.09 3.81
C ALA A 91 2.93 -6.80 3.88
N ILE A 92 3.02 -5.92 2.88
CA ILE A 92 2.21 -4.69 2.82
C ILE A 92 0.75 -5.05 2.55
N THR A 93 0.51 -5.98 1.63
CA THR A 93 -0.84 -6.46 1.30
C THR A 93 -1.53 -7.05 2.54
N ILE A 94 -0.89 -8.03 3.20
CA ILE A 94 -1.40 -8.64 4.43
C ILE A 94 -1.62 -7.57 5.50
N ALA A 95 -0.68 -6.64 5.68
CA ALA A 95 -0.80 -5.58 6.68
C ALA A 95 -2.02 -4.67 6.48
N VAL A 96 -2.36 -4.33 5.23
CA VAL A 96 -3.55 -3.52 4.94
C VAL A 96 -4.82 -4.31 5.28
N HIS A 97 -4.88 -5.60 4.93
CA HIS A 97 -6.00 -6.46 5.30
C HIS A 97 -6.12 -6.61 6.82
N SER A 98 -5.01 -6.81 7.54
CA SER A 98 -5.02 -6.93 9.00
C SER A 98 -5.49 -5.65 9.69
N LEU A 99 -5.16 -4.48 9.16
CA LEU A 99 -5.65 -3.20 9.67
C LEU A 99 -7.17 -3.05 9.45
N ILE A 100 -7.69 -3.48 8.30
CA ILE A 100 -9.13 -3.47 8.03
C ILE A 100 -9.88 -4.38 8.99
N GLU A 101 -9.31 -5.56 9.26
CA GLU A 101 -9.92 -6.55 10.15
C GLU A 101 -9.90 -6.11 11.61
N GLU A 102 -8.77 -5.57 12.10
CA GLU A 102 -8.64 -5.17 13.50
C GLU A 102 -9.35 -3.85 13.83
N ALA A 103 -9.36 -2.89 12.90
CA ALA A 103 -9.86 -1.54 13.16
C ALA A 103 -10.83 -1.03 12.07
N PRO A 104 -11.94 -1.74 11.80
CA PRO A 104 -12.90 -1.37 10.76
C PRO A 104 -13.53 0.03 10.92
N GLN A 105 -13.48 0.60 12.12
CA GLN A 105 -13.97 1.94 12.46
C GLN A 105 -13.02 3.08 12.05
N VAL A 106 -11.72 2.81 11.87
CA VAL A 106 -10.74 3.85 11.50
C VAL A 106 -10.37 3.81 10.01
N VAL A 107 -10.76 2.75 9.30
CA VAL A 107 -10.49 2.57 7.87
C VAL A 107 -11.71 2.19 7.07
N HIS A 108 -11.72 2.50 5.78
CA HIS A 108 -12.83 2.13 4.92
C HIS A 108 -12.68 0.69 4.41
N ARG A 109 -13.69 -0.16 4.65
CA ARG A 109 -13.68 -1.60 4.31
C ARG A 109 -13.91 -1.91 2.82
N ILE A 110 -14.09 -0.90 1.98
CA ILE A 110 -14.35 -1.12 0.55
C ILE A 110 -13.09 -1.52 -0.22
N ARG A 111 -13.27 -2.37 -1.24
CA ARG A 111 -12.20 -2.84 -2.14
C ARG A 111 -11.39 -1.68 -2.71
N GLU A 112 -12.06 -0.63 -3.17
CA GLU A 112 -11.43 0.53 -3.81
C GLU A 112 -10.42 1.25 -2.89
N TRP A 113 -10.73 1.42 -1.60
CA TRP A 113 -9.79 1.99 -0.64
C TRP A 113 -8.61 1.06 -0.39
N ARG A 114 -8.89 -0.24 -0.25
CA ARG A 114 -7.90 -1.27 0.06
C ARG A 114 -6.84 -1.39 -1.03
N ILE A 115 -7.23 -1.52 -2.30
CA ILE A 115 -6.27 -1.60 -3.42
C ILE A 115 -5.43 -0.32 -3.53
N VAL A 116 -6.02 0.85 -3.27
CA VAL A 116 -5.29 2.12 -3.29
C VAL A 116 -4.30 2.22 -2.12
N ALA A 117 -4.65 1.72 -0.94
CA ALA A 117 -3.76 1.66 0.22
C ALA A 117 -2.57 0.73 -0.02
N ILE A 118 -2.81 -0.47 -0.57
CA ILE A 118 -1.79 -1.44 -0.98
C ILE A 118 -0.86 -0.81 -2.01
N ALA A 119 -1.43 -0.28 -3.10
CA ALA A 119 -0.67 0.33 -4.18
C ALA A 119 0.24 1.46 -3.69
N LYS A 120 -0.27 2.33 -2.81
CA LYS A 120 0.55 3.41 -2.22
C LYS A 120 1.61 2.89 -1.26
N GLY A 121 1.30 1.87 -0.46
CA GLY A 121 2.25 1.20 0.41
C GLY A 121 3.46 0.70 -0.38
N CYS A 122 3.18 -0.04 -1.46
CA CYS A 122 4.20 -0.60 -2.35
C CYS A 122 4.92 0.49 -3.15
N HIS A 123 4.17 1.37 -3.83
CA HIS A 123 4.76 2.39 -4.70
C HIS A 123 5.73 3.32 -3.97
N ARG A 124 5.48 3.65 -2.69
CA ARG A 124 6.41 4.45 -1.87
C ARG A 124 7.80 3.82 -1.71
N LEU A 125 7.94 2.51 -1.88
CA LEU A 125 9.23 1.82 -1.76
C LEU A 125 10.20 2.15 -2.90
N ALA A 126 9.67 2.47 -4.09
CA ALA A 126 10.46 2.86 -5.27
C ALA A 126 10.36 4.37 -5.58
N SER A 127 9.67 5.14 -4.74
CA SER A 127 9.61 6.58 -4.87
C SER A 127 10.92 7.21 -4.38
N VAL A 128 11.78 7.61 -5.32
CA VAL A 128 12.99 8.37 -5.03
C VAL A 128 12.69 9.87 -5.04
N TYR A 129 13.03 10.55 -3.94
CA TYR A 129 13.13 12.01 -3.92
C TYR A 129 14.52 12.38 -4.44
N ARG A 130 14.60 13.04 -5.61
CA ARG A 130 15.87 13.57 -6.09
C ARG A 130 16.02 15.00 -5.57
N PRO A 131 17.08 15.31 -4.81
CA PRO A 131 17.39 16.68 -4.46
C PRO A 131 17.73 17.43 -5.75
N TRP A 132 16.99 18.49 -6.02
CA TRP A 132 17.23 19.41 -7.12
C TRP A 132 17.70 20.73 -6.53
N THR A 133 18.92 21.13 -6.88
CA THR A 133 19.50 22.43 -6.55
C THR A 133 19.25 23.36 -7.72
N PHE A 134 18.70 24.53 -7.45
CA PHE A 134 18.57 25.61 -8.42
C PHE A 134 18.92 26.94 -7.77
N ILE A 135 19.43 27.88 -8.56
CA ILE A 135 19.71 29.24 -8.09
C ILE A 135 18.43 30.04 -8.30
N GLY A 136 17.88 30.60 -7.22
CA GLY A 136 16.75 31.51 -7.28
C GLY A 136 17.12 32.82 -7.97
N ALA A 137 16.12 33.60 -8.40
CA ALA A 137 16.33 34.92 -8.98
C ALA A 137 17.04 35.91 -8.01
N ASP A 138 17.06 35.59 -6.71
CA ASP A 138 17.77 36.27 -5.64
C ASP A 138 19.24 35.82 -5.50
N GLY A 139 19.77 35.00 -6.41
CA GLY A 139 21.12 34.45 -6.38
C GLY A 139 21.33 33.36 -5.33
N ARG A 140 20.31 32.99 -4.54
CA ARG A 140 20.43 31.99 -3.47
C ARG A 140 20.25 30.58 -4.01
N VAL A 141 21.13 29.66 -3.62
CA VAL A 141 20.98 28.23 -3.90
C VAL A 141 19.84 27.66 -3.07
N ARG A 142 18.76 27.25 -3.73
CA ARG A 142 17.62 26.58 -3.10
C ARG A 142 17.67 25.09 -3.41
N ARG A 143 17.36 24.28 -2.40
CA ARG A 143 17.20 22.82 -2.54
C ARG A 143 15.71 22.50 -2.53
N ALA A 144 15.17 22.01 -3.64
CA ALA A 144 13.85 21.41 -3.67
C ALA A 144 13.99 19.89 -3.83
N ALA A 145 13.22 19.12 -3.07
CA ALA A 145 13.06 17.71 -3.36
C ALA A 145 12.09 17.58 -4.53
N VAL A 146 12.60 17.33 -5.74
CA VAL A 146 11.74 17.00 -6.87
C VAL A 146 11.36 15.54 -6.73
N GLN A 147 10.07 15.31 -6.49
CA GLN A 147 9.53 13.97 -6.63
C GLN A 147 9.69 13.59 -8.11
N ALA A 148 10.54 12.61 -8.40
CA ALA A 148 10.89 12.23 -9.78
C ALA A 148 9.66 11.83 -10.62
N TYR A 149 8.53 11.56 -9.98
CA TYR A 149 7.29 11.14 -10.61
C TYR A 149 6.09 11.92 -10.05
N PRO A 150 5.07 12.19 -10.88
CA PRO A 150 3.81 12.77 -10.41
C PRO A 150 3.24 11.96 -9.26
N ARG A 151 2.55 12.62 -8.32
CA ARG A 151 1.86 11.92 -7.23
C ARG A 151 0.87 10.92 -7.81
N SER A 152 1.14 9.63 -7.59
CA SER A 152 0.28 8.54 -8.05
C SER A 152 -1.15 8.72 -7.52
N ALA A 153 -2.10 8.79 -8.45
CA ALA A 153 -3.53 8.97 -8.20
C ALA A 153 -4.35 8.27 -9.29
N GLY A 154 -5.63 7.97 -9.02
CA GLY A 154 -6.56 7.47 -10.03
C GLY A 154 -6.29 6.03 -10.50
N ARG A 155 -6.62 5.74 -11.77
CA ARG A 155 -6.70 4.36 -12.32
C ARG A 155 -5.39 3.57 -12.19
N VAL A 156 -4.22 4.23 -12.23
CA VAL A 156 -2.92 3.56 -12.11
C VAL A 156 -2.78 2.86 -10.75
N LEU A 157 -3.21 3.49 -9.66
CA LEU A 157 -3.16 2.88 -8.33
C LEU A 157 -4.11 1.70 -8.21
N ARG A 158 -5.26 1.74 -8.90
CA ARG A 158 -6.22 0.62 -8.93
C ARG A 158 -5.60 -0.60 -9.56
N TYR A 159 -5.07 -0.46 -10.79
CA TYR A 159 -4.38 -1.55 -11.48
C TYR A 159 -3.19 -2.07 -10.67
N LEU A 160 -2.36 -1.18 -10.11
CA LEU A 160 -1.21 -1.61 -9.30
C LEU A 160 -1.63 -2.40 -8.07
N GLY A 161 -2.61 -1.90 -7.32
CA GLY A 161 -3.10 -2.55 -6.11
C GLY A 161 -3.77 -3.87 -6.41
N GLU A 162 -4.57 -3.93 -7.47
CA GLU A 162 -5.26 -5.14 -7.93
C GLU A 162 -4.29 -6.22 -8.41
N MET A 163 -3.28 -5.86 -9.21
CA MET A 163 -2.24 -6.82 -9.63
C MET A 163 -1.53 -7.45 -8.43
N ILE A 164 -1.18 -6.66 -7.41
CA ILE A 164 -0.47 -7.15 -6.22
C ILE A 164 -1.42 -7.96 -5.30
N GLU A 165 -2.64 -7.46 -5.08
CA GLU A 165 -3.61 -8.12 -4.19
C GLU A 165 -4.04 -9.48 -4.75
N ARG A 166 -4.25 -9.59 -6.06
CA ARG A 166 -4.65 -10.84 -6.72
C ARG A 166 -3.67 -11.98 -6.44
N GLU A 167 -2.37 -11.73 -6.59
CA GLU A 167 -1.34 -12.76 -6.32
C GLU A 167 -1.21 -13.11 -4.83
N SER A 168 -1.84 -12.33 -3.93
CA SER A 168 -1.79 -12.53 -2.47
C SER A 168 -3.07 -13.15 -1.88
N GLN A 169 -4.12 -13.34 -2.69
CA GLN A 169 -5.48 -13.63 -2.21
C GLN A 169 -5.56 -14.85 -1.30
N TRP A 170 -4.93 -15.97 -1.68
CA TRP A 170 -4.98 -17.21 -0.91
C TRP A 170 -4.27 -17.10 0.45
N VAL A 171 -3.14 -16.39 0.52
CA VAL A 171 -2.44 -16.16 1.80
C VAL A 171 -3.29 -15.31 2.73
N ILE A 172 -3.97 -14.29 2.19
CA ILE A 172 -4.89 -13.47 2.98
C ILE A 172 -6.02 -14.35 3.53
N GLU A 173 -6.67 -15.13 2.66
CA GLU A 173 -7.80 -15.97 3.08
C GLU A 173 -7.43 -16.98 4.18
N LYS A 174 -6.26 -17.61 4.08
CA LYS A 174 -5.85 -18.68 5.01
C LYS A 174 -5.14 -18.19 6.27
N HIS A 175 -4.37 -17.11 6.16
CA HIS A 175 -3.40 -16.74 7.20
C HIS A 175 -3.62 -15.37 7.82
N LEU A 176 -4.63 -14.60 7.39
CA LEU A 176 -4.86 -13.24 7.93
C LEU A 176 -5.08 -13.25 9.45
N ALA A 177 -5.88 -14.18 9.96
CA ALA A 177 -6.16 -14.30 11.39
C ALA A 177 -4.89 -14.62 12.19
N ALA A 178 -4.05 -15.53 11.70
CA ALA A 178 -2.78 -15.89 12.33
C ALA A 178 -1.80 -14.71 12.36
N VAL A 179 -1.69 -13.95 11.26
CA VAL A 179 -0.84 -12.75 11.21
C VAL A 179 -1.34 -11.68 12.17
N LEU A 180 -2.66 -11.48 12.24
CA LEU A 180 -3.26 -10.50 13.15
C LEU A 180 -3.05 -10.90 14.61
N ALA A 181 -3.25 -12.17 14.96
CA ALA A 181 -2.95 -12.68 16.29
C ALA A 181 -1.47 -12.45 16.66
N HIS A 182 -0.55 -12.73 15.73
CA HIS A 182 0.88 -12.45 15.92
C HIS A 182 1.17 -10.94 16.11
N LYS A 183 0.49 -10.07 15.35
CA LYS A 183 0.59 -8.61 15.51
C LYS A 183 0.13 -8.18 16.89
N VAL A 184 -1.03 -8.65 17.36
CA VAL A 184 -1.62 -8.26 18.64
C VAL A 184 -0.76 -8.74 19.79
N ALA A 185 -0.30 -10.00 19.74
CA ALA A 185 0.59 -10.55 20.77
C ALA A 185 1.90 -9.76 20.90
N ARG A 186 2.46 -9.25 19.80
CA ARG A 186 3.76 -8.57 19.79
C ARG A 186 3.69 -7.06 20.01
N TYR A 187 2.64 -6.40 19.52
CA TYR A 187 2.53 -4.94 19.47
C TYR A 187 1.30 -4.37 20.18
N GLY A 188 0.46 -5.24 20.74
CA GLY A 188 -0.82 -4.87 21.34
C GLY A 188 -1.94 -4.65 20.33
N ALA A 189 -3.15 -4.52 20.88
CA ALA A 189 -4.34 -4.18 20.11
C ALA A 189 -4.25 -2.76 19.53
N HIS A 190 -4.98 -2.50 18.45
CA HIS A 190 -5.04 -1.16 17.86
C HIS A 190 -5.65 -0.16 18.87
N PRO A 191 -5.15 1.09 18.99
CA PRO A 191 -5.69 2.04 19.97
C PRO A 191 -7.20 2.28 19.87
N ALA A 192 -7.75 2.17 18.66
CA ALA A 192 -9.18 2.32 18.41
C ALA A 192 -10.05 1.14 18.87
N THR A 193 -9.48 -0.04 19.11
CA THR A 193 -10.20 -1.17 19.73
C THR A 193 -10.17 -1.09 21.25
N THR A 194 -9.12 -0.47 21.83
CA THR A 194 -8.97 -0.34 23.29
C THR A 194 -9.69 0.88 23.86
N ASN A 195 -9.89 1.94 23.08
CA ASN A 195 -10.67 3.11 23.48
C ASN A 195 -11.69 3.48 22.39
N PRO A 196 -12.81 2.73 22.28
CA PRO A 196 -13.79 2.92 21.21
C PRO A 196 -14.47 4.30 21.26
N LEU A 197 -14.62 4.90 22.45
CA LEU A 197 -15.28 6.20 22.64
C LEU A 197 -14.53 7.36 21.97
N LYS A 198 -13.20 7.28 21.85
CA LYS A 198 -12.39 8.31 21.19
C LYS A 198 -12.45 8.26 19.66
N PHE A 199 -12.84 7.11 19.10
CA PHE A 199 -12.86 6.87 17.64
C PHE A 199 -14.26 6.54 17.11
N ALA A 200 -15.28 6.64 17.96
CA ALA A 200 -16.68 6.60 17.54
C ALA A 200 -16.95 7.83 16.65
N THR A 201 -17.33 7.58 15.41
CA THR A 201 -17.79 8.61 14.48
C THR A 201 -19.03 9.28 15.06
N PRO A 202 -19.14 10.62 15.14
CA PRO A 202 -20.39 11.25 15.49
C PRO A 202 -21.33 11.13 14.28
N GLY A 203 -22.48 10.49 14.46
CA GLY A 203 -23.61 10.59 13.51
C GLY A 203 -24.07 9.27 12.90
N GLY A 204 -24.98 8.63 13.61
CA GLY A 204 -25.85 7.56 13.12
C GLY A 204 -27.19 7.59 13.84
N HIS A 205 -27.76 8.78 14.02
CA HIS A 205 -29.15 8.97 14.43
C HIS A 205 -29.85 9.81 13.36
N HIS A 206 -30.46 9.12 12.40
CA HIS A 206 -31.71 9.58 11.81
C HIS A 206 -32.67 8.41 11.90
N ALA A 207 -33.32 8.36 13.06
CA ALA A 207 -34.60 7.70 13.22
C ALA A 207 -35.70 8.65 12.71
N HIS A 208 -36.78 8.01 12.27
CA HIS A 208 -38.14 8.49 12.02
C HIS A 208 -38.46 9.07 10.63
N PRO A 209 -39.72 8.89 10.19
CA PRO A 209 -40.65 7.75 10.36
C PRO A 209 -40.99 7.06 9.04
#